data_AF-A0A526XP68-F1
#
_entry.id   AF-A0A526XP68-F1
#
_cell.length_a   1.000
_cell.length_b   1.000
_cell.length_c   1.000
_cell.angle_alpha   90.00
_cell.angle_beta   90.00
_cell.angle_gamma   90.00
#
_symmetry.space_group_name_H-M   'P 1'
#
loop_
_entity.id
_entity.type
_entity.pdbx_description
1 polymer ?
#
loop_
_entity_poly.entity_id
_entity_poly.type
_entity_poly.pdbx_seq_one_letter_code
_entity_poly.pdbx_strand_id
1 'polypeptide(L)'
;GSNLYVGTAVLSERDYVHDAIEISDLIIAIGHDTVEKPPFLMRDEGGPKVIHIGFTSATVERVFHPDAEVVGDIGATVTALADRLDGKL
;
A
#
# COMPACT_ATOMS: atom_id res chain seq x y z
N GLY A 1 -17.31 9.37 6.31
CA GLY A 1 -16.40 8.50 5.55
C GLY A 1 -16.18 9.10 4.18
N SER A 2 -15.02 8.86 3.56
CA SER A 2 -14.75 9.29 2.18
C SER A 2 -15.56 8.45 1.18
N ASN A 3 -15.98 9.04 0.06
CA ASN A 3 -16.60 8.31 -1.06
C ASN A 3 -15.60 7.40 -1.81
N LEU A 4 -14.31 7.49 -1.47
CA LEU A 4 -13.23 6.67 -2.02
C LEU A 4 -12.92 5.43 -1.17
N TYR A 5 -13.62 5.23 -0.05
CA TYR A 5 -13.38 4.06 0.80
C TYR A 5 -13.97 2.81 0.16
N VAL A 6 -13.12 1.83 -0.13
CA VAL A 6 -13.48 0.59 -0.84
C VAL A 6 -13.73 -0.60 0.08
N GLY A 7 -13.55 -0.47 1.40
CA GLY A 7 -13.77 -1.55 2.37
C GLY A 7 -12.51 -1.99 3.12
N THR A 8 -12.63 -3.07 3.90
CA THR A 8 -11.51 -3.69 4.62
C THR A 8 -11.33 -5.10 4.08
N ALA A 9 -10.16 -5.38 3.50
CA ALA A 9 -9.83 -6.72 3.03
C ALA A 9 -9.57 -7.65 4.22
N VAL A 10 -10.26 -8.79 4.26
CA VAL A 10 -9.95 -9.86 5.25
C VAL A 10 -9.15 -10.99 4.62
N LEU A 11 -9.31 -11.20 3.31
CA LEU A 11 -8.58 -12.19 2.53
C LEU A 11 -7.34 -11.57 1.86
N SER A 12 -6.46 -12.41 1.33
CA SER A 12 -5.30 -12.00 0.51
C SER A 12 -5.60 -11.98 -0.99
N GLU A 13 -6.77 -12.49 -1.39
CA GLU A 13 -7.28 -12.47 -2.76
C GLU A 13 -8.81 -12.63 -2.77
N ARG A 14 -9.44 -12.35 -3.92
CA ARG A 14 -10.87 -12.60 -4.19
C ARG A 14 -11.87 -11.96 -3.21
N ASP A 15 -11.45 -10.88 -2.57
CA ASP A 15 -12.31 -9.93 -1.85
C ASP A 15 -12.64 -8.75 -2.78
N TYR A 16 -13.79 -8.07 -2.62
CA TYR A 16 -14.18 -6.95 -3.47
C TYR A 16 -13.18 -5.78 -3.42
N VAL A 17 -12.44 -5.67 -2.31
CA VAL A 17 -11.32 -4.71 -2.18
C VAL A 17 -10.17 -5.03 -3.15
N HIS A 18 -9.98 -6.29 -3.54
CA HIS A 18 -8.90 -6.69 -4.46
C HIS A 18 -9.17 -6.28 -5.91
N ASP A 19 -10.42 -6.04 -6.30
CA ASP A 19 -10.73 -5.49 -7.63
C ASP A 19 -10.02 -4.14 -7.82
N ALA A 20 -9.97 -3.32 -6.75
CA ALA A 20 -9.21 -2.06 -6.77
C ALA A 20 -7.70 -2.28 -6.89
N ILE A 21 -7.17 -3.32 -6.25
CA ILE A 21 -5.74 -3.69 -6.32
C ILE A 21 -5.39 -4.15 -7.74
N GLU A 22 -6.26 -4.92 -8.40
CA GLU A 22 -6.03 -5.45 -9.74
C GLU A 22 -5.99 -4.37 -10.82
N ILE A 23 -6.79 -3.32 -10.69
CA ILE A 23 -6.81 -2.20 -11.65
C ILE A 23 -5.81 -1.08 -11.32
N SER A 24 -5.13 -1.15 -10.18
CA SER A 24 -4.16 -0.14 -9.78
C SER A 24 -2.86 -0.29 -10.55
N ASP A 25 -2.23 0.83 -10.91
CA ASP A 25 -0.85 0.89 -11.39
C ASP A 25 0.14 1.15 -10.25
N LEU A 26 -0.32 1.74 -9.14
CA LEU A 26 0.44 2.07 -7.95
C LEU A 26 -0.36 1.80 -6.67
N ILE A 27 0.28 1.17 -5.69
CA ILE A 27 -0.23 0.96 -4.33
C ILE A 27 0.74 1.57 -3.33
N ILE A 28 0.21 2.39 -2.42
CA ILE A 28 0.97 2.95 -1.30
C ILE A 28 0.50 2.26 -0.02
N ALA A 29 1.32 1.36 0.51
CA ALA A 29 1.07 0.63 1.75
C ALA A 29 1.59 1.45 2.94
N ILE A 30 0.68 2.02 3.74
CA ILE A 30 1.01 2.91 4.86
C ILE A 30 0.82 2.17 6.18
N GLY A 31 1.89 2.06 6.97
CA GLY A 31 1.86 1.38 8.27
C GLY A 31 1.58 -0.12 8.19
N HIS A 32 1.69 -0.71 7.00
CA HIS A 32 1.41 -2.13 6.79
C HIS A 32 2.48 -3.02 7.44
N ASP A 33 2.02 -4.05 8.15
CA ASP A 33 2.82 -5.13 8.74
C ASP A 33 2.22 -6.49 8.32
N THR A 34 3.07 -7.39 7.83
CA THR A 34 2.68 -8.73 7.39
C THR A 34 2.16 -9.61 8.54
N VAL A 35 2.51 -9.27 9.79
CA VAL A 35 2.02 -9.95 10.99
C VAL A 35 0.53 -9.68 11.25
N GLU A 36 0.03 -8.49 10.95
CA GLU A 36 -1.37 -8.12 11.21
C GLU A 36 -2.31 -8.79 10.21
N LYS A 37 -2.02 -8.62 8.92
CA LYS A 37 -2.77 -9.21 7.82
C LYS A 37 -1.79 -9.62 6.74
N PRO A 38 -1.86 -10.86 6.22
CA PRO A 38 -1.08 -11.19 5.05
C PRO A 38 -1.43 -10.23 3.90
N PRO A 39 -0.43 -9.67 3.20
CA PRO A 39 -0.63 -8.70 2.13
C PRO A 39 -1.45 -9.29 0.98
N PHE A 40 -1.87 -8.44 0.05
CA PHE A 40 -2.34 -8.96 -1.24
C PHE A 40 -1.18 -9.68 -1.93
N LEU A 41 -1.49 -10.68 -2.76
CA LEU A 41 -0.46 -11.42 -3.48
C LEU A 41 0.15 -10.54 -4.57
N MET A 42 1.37 -10.06 -4.34
CA MET A 42 2.14 -9.35 -5.36
C MET A 42 2.52 -10.29 -6.51
N ARG A 43 2.54 -9.74 -7.74
CA ARG A 43 2.95 -10.45 -8.95
C ARG A 43 4.37 -10.04 -9.32
N ASP A 44 5.22 -11.01 -9.66
CA ASP A 44 6.60 -10.76 -10.10
C ASP A 44 6.67 -9.90 -11.39
N GLU A 45 5.72 -10.09 -12.30
CA GLU A 45 5.59 -9.33 -13.54
C GLU A 45 4.15 -8.83 -13.76
N GLY A 46 4.01 -7.60 -14.25
CA GLY A 46 2.72 -7.01 -14.61
C GLY A 46 1.81 -6.62 -13.43
N GLY A 47 2.31 -6.67 -12.19
CA GLY A 47 1.61 -6.14 -11.02
C GLY A 47 1.79 -4.63 -10.83
N PRO A 48 0.99 -4.01 -9.94
CA PRO A 48 1.16 -2.59 -9.58
C PRO A 48 2.53 -2.35 -8.95
N LYS A 49 3.03 -1.13 -9.10
CA LYS A 49 4.15 -0.65 -8.28
C LYS A 49 3.72 -0.53 -6.83
N VAL A 50 4.60 -0.88 -5.91
CA VAL A 50 4.30 -0.83 -4.46
C VAL A 50 5.32 0.04 -3.75
N ILE A 51 4.81 1.05 -3.04
CA ILE A 51 5.60 1.89 -2.14
C ILE A 51 5.16 1.57 -0.70
N HIS A 52 6.12 1.27 0.17
CA HIS A 52 5.87 1.10 1.60
C HIS A 52 6.27 2.36 2.36
N ILE A 53 5.39 2.81 3.27
CA ILE A 53 5.65 3.91 4.20
C ILE A 53 5.49 3.35 5.61
N GLY A 54 6.57 3.36 6.40
CA GLY A 54 6.57 2.78 7.74
C GLY A 54 7.70 3.29 8.62
N PHE A 55 7.63 3.01 9.91
CA PHE A 55 8.71 3.35 10.85
C PHE A 55 9.95 2.49 10.68
N THR A 56 9.78 1.30 10.15
CA THR A 56 10.83 0.32 9.88
C THR A 56 10.72 -0.14 8.43
N SER A 57 11.82 -0.64 7.88
CA SER A 57 11.81 -1.29 6.58
C SER A 57 10.83 -2.46 6.55
N ALA A 58 10.29 -2.73 5.37
CA ALA A 58 9.45 -3.89 5.17
C ALA A 58 10.26 -5.18 5.39
N THR A 59 9.68 -6.14 6.09
CA THR A 59 10.20 -7.51 6.06
C THR A 59 9.87 -8.08 4.70
N VAL A 60 10.87 -8.12 3.80
CA VAL A 60 10.69 -8.64 2.45
C VAL A 60 10.38 -10.13 2.52
N GLU A 61 9.18 -10.48 2.07
CA GLU A 61 8.70 -11.86 1.96
C GLU A 61 8.30 -12.14 0.50
N ARG A 62 8.10 -13.41 0.16
CA ARG A 62 7.67 -13.80 -1.20
C ARG A 62 6.37 -13.13 -1.66
N VAL A 63 5.54 -12.68 -0.71
CA VAL A 63 4.21 -12.13 -0.99
C VAL A 63 4.15 -10.60 -0.86
N PHE A 64 5.21 -9.97 -0.33
CA PHE A 64 5.30 -8.51 -0.18
C PHE A 64 6.72 -8.04 -0.34
N HIS A 65 6.95 -7.41 -1.47
CA HIS A 65 8.25 -6.96 -1.94
C HIS A 65 8.10 -5.54 -2.54
N PRO A 66 8.06 -4.48 -1.70
CA PRO A 66 7.92 -3.11 -2.18
C PRO A 66 9.01 -2.73 -3.20
N ASP A 67 8.63 -1.99 -4.24
CA ASP A 67 9.58 -1.41 -5.21
C ASP A 67 10.39 -0.26 -4.59
N ALA A 68 9.81 0.44 -3.60
CA ALA A 68 10.45 1.51 -2.85
C ALA A 68 9.93 1.59 -1.42
N GLU A 69 10.75 2.13 -0.52
CA GLU A 69 10.42 2.33 0.89
C GLU A 69 10.70 3.78 1.32
N VAL A 70 9.79 4.34 2.12
CA VAL A 70 9.99 5.60 2.86
C VAL A 70 9.94 5.27 4.35
N VAL A 71 11.12 5.13 4.94
CA VAL A 71 11.29 4.74 6.34
C VAL A 71 11.40 5.99 7.22
N GLY A 72 10.50 6.14 8.18
CA GLY A 72 10.48 7.26 9.11
C GLY A 72 9.11 7.50 9.74
N ASP A 73 8.89 8.71 10.25
CA ASP A 73 7.60 9.10 10.81
C ASP A 73 6.52 9.12 9.72
N ILE A 74 5.48 8.30 9.90
CA ILE A 74 4.39 8.17 8.94
C ILE A 74 3.64 9.49 8.80
N GLY A 75 3.34 10.16 9.91
CA GLY A 75 2.57 11.42 9.93
C GLY A 75 3.28 12.54 9.17
N ALA A 76 4.58 12.71 9.42
CA ALA A 76 5.43 13.66 8.72
C ALA A 76 5.52 13.32 7.23
N THR A 77 5.63 12.04 6.88
CA THR A 77 5.72 11.59 5.48
C THR A 77 4.45 11.87 4.71
N VAL A 78 3.28 11.48 5.23
CA VAL A 78 2.00 11.71 4.53
C VAL A 78 1.66 13.20 4.45
N THR A 79 2.04 13.99 5.45
CA THR A 79 1.90 15.46 5.41
C THR A 79 2.77 16.05 4.30
N ALA A 80 4.05 15.69 4.26
CA ALA A 80 4.99 16.18 3.25
C ALA A 80 4.65 15.70 1.82
N LEU A 81 3.98 14.55 1.68
CA LEU A 81 3.43 14.06 0.42
C LEU A 81 2.21 14.88 0.00
N ALA A 82 1.28 15.13 0.92
CA ALA A 82 0.09 15.96 0.67
C ALA A 82 0.48 17.38 0.23
N ASP A 83 1.45 18.00 0.91
CA ASP A 83 1.96 19.34 0.57
C ASP A 83 2.55 19.39 -0.86
N ARG A 84 3.20 18.32 -1.31
CA ARG A 84 3.77 18.22 -2.66
C ARG A 84 2.72 17.98 -3.73
N LEU A 85 1.63 17.29 -3.38
CA LEU A 85 0.53 17.03 -4.29
C LEU A 85 -0.33 18.28 -4.49
N ASP A 86 -0.33 19.22 -3.54
CA ASP A 86 -0.96 20.55 -3.67
C ASP A 86 -2.41 20.48 -4.20
N GLY A 87 -3.18 19.50 -3.71
CA GLY A 87 -4.58 19.30 -4.11
C GLY A 87 -4.81 18.78 -5.54
N LYS A 88 -3.78 18.26 -6.22
CA LYS A 88 -3.88 17.77 -7.62
C LYS A 88 -4.45 16.34 -7.76
N LEU A 89 -5.37 15.95 -6.88
CA LEU A 89 -6.04 14.65 -6.92
C LEU A 89 -7.51 14.78 -7.31
#